data_AF-A0A645CBP0-F1
#
_entry.id   AF-A0A645CBP0-F1
#
_cell.length_a   1.000
_cell.length_b   1.000
_cell.length_c   1.000
_cell.angle_alpha   90.00
_cell.angle_beta   90.00
_cell.angle_gamma   90.00
#
_symmetry.space_group_name_H-M   'P 1'
#
loop_
_entity.id
_entity.type
_entity.pdbx_description
1 polymer ?
#
loop_
_entity_poly.entity_id
_entity_poly.type
_entity_poly.pdbx_seq_one_letter_code
_entity_poly.pdbx_strand_id
1 'polypeptide(L)'
;MMLCRTCLGALEYAFSRKRGRRYTAEEGPAVETSIVAVCRCPEDGSYSTVYESDIVRNKQYCLGDIRSVLENKADYCLASPRTRSYWRSWFCKVWASVVEKIHRHIGRSLSEYEIACALTSFLKGCGESWLRYVLDLFYTQSNNLCILVELVGPTIGPRGEHLQTALAEEAAEQQKPPRGG
;
A
#
# COMPACT_ATOMS: atom_id res chain seq x y z
N MET A 1 -0.13 31.01 -8.51
CA MET A 1 1.25 31.52 -8.59
C MET A 1 2.20 30.37 -8.35
N MET A 2 3.18 30.15 -9.23
CA MET A 2 4.14 29.04 -9.11
C MET A 2 5.39 29.56 -8.39
N LEU A 3 5.72 28.94 -7.25
CA LEU A 3 6.81 29.40 -6.40
C LEU A 3 7.96 28.40 -6.39
N CYS A 4 9.19 28.93 -6.29
CA CYS A 4 10.39 28.14 -6.09
C CYS A 4 10.27 27.38 -4.77
N ARG A 5 10.67 26.11 -4.77
CA ARG A 5 10.59 25.26 -3.57
C ARG A 5 11.64 25.61 -2.52
N THR A 6 12.70 26.30 -2.93
CA THR A 6 13.82 26.69 -2.08
C THR A 6 13.61 28.09 -1.53
N CYS A 7 13.48 29.09 -2.41
CA CYS A 7 13.44 30.49 -2.00
C CYS A 7 12.02 31.07 -1.92
N LEU A 8 10.99 30.30 -2.29
CA LEU A 8 9.59 30.76 -2.33
C LEU A 8 9.32 31.94 -3.28
N GLY A 9 10.31 32.39 -4.06
CA GLY A 9 10.17 33.39 -5.10
C GLY A 9 9.38 32.89 -6.31
N ALA A 10 8.95 33.80 -7.18
CA ALA A 10 8.22 33.44 -8.40
C ALA A 10 9.13 32.66 -9.37
N LEU A 11 8.58 31.61 -9.97
CA LEU A 11 9.27 30.86 -11.02
C LEU A 11 9.03 31.50 -12.40
N GLU A 12 10.08 31.55 -13.22
CA GLU A 12 10.01 32.03 -14.60
C GLU A 12 9.85 30.87 -15.58
N TYR A 13 9.01 31.01 -16.60
CA TYR A 13 8.89 29.99 -17.65
C TYR A 13 10.23 29.81 -18.37
N ALA A 14 10.66 28.56 -18.55
CA ALA A 14 11.86 28.23 -19.31
C ALA A 14 11.51 27.55 -20.64
N PHE A 15 10.81 26.41 -20.58
CA PHE A 15 10.40 25.66 -21.76
C PHE A 15 9.26 24.69 -21.41
N SER A 16 8.66 24.08 -22.43
CA SER A 16 7.65 23.04 -22.26
C SER A 16 8.20 21.68 -22.65
N ARG A 17 7.77 20.60 -21.99
CA ARG A 17 8.14 19.23 -22.37
C ARG A 17 6.92 18.32 -22.44
N LYS A 18 6.95 17.36 -23.37
CA LYS A 18 5.94 16.31 -23.46
C LYS A 18 6.15 15.29 -22.36
N ARG A 19 5.06 14.83 -21.75
CA ARG A 19 5.08 13.79 -20.74
C ARG A 19 3.96 12.79 -21.00
N GLY A 20 4.33 11.51 -21.10
CA GLY A 20 3.38 10.41 -21.10
C GLY A 20 2.84 10.14 -19.71
N ARG A 21 1.54 9.88 -19.61
CA ARG A 21 0.83 9.39 -18.44
C ARG A 21 0.21 8.05 -18.81
N ARG A 22 0.45 7.03 -18.00
CA ARG A 22 -0.21 5.72 -18.12
C ARG A 22 -1.27 5.62 -17.02
N TYR A 23 -2.45 5.15 -17.36
CA TYR A 23 -3.56 4.94 -16.43
C TYR A 23 -4.47 3.82 -16.95
N THR A 24 -5.41 3.36 -16.13
CA THR A 24 -6.41 2.37 -16.53
C THR A 24 -7.74 3.10 -16.77
N ALA A 25 -8.24 3.05 -18.00
CA ALA A 25 -9.56 3.54 -18.39
C ALA A 25 -10.57 2.36 -18.40
N GLU A 26 -11.85 2.65 -18.67
CA GLU A 26 -12.90 1.61 -18.79
C GLU A 26 -12.55 0.55 -19.86
N GLU A 27 -11.83 0.95 -20.91
CA GLU A 27 -11.39 0.09 -22.02
C GLU A 27 -10.05 -0.64 -21.75
N GLY A 28 -9.43 -0.42 -20.58
CA GLY A 28 -8.15 -1.02 -20.20
C GLY A 28 -6.99 -0.02 -20.08
N PRO A 29 -5.72 -0.49 -20.17
CA PRO A 29 -4.54 0.37 -20.05
C PRO A 29 -4.49 1.44 -21.15
N ALA A 30 -4.44 2.71 -20.76
CA ALA A 30 -4.41 3.86 -21.64
C ALA A 30 -3.13 4.68 -21.46
N VAL A 31 -2.72 5.38 -22.52
CA VAL A 31 -1.59 6.29 -22.53
C VAL A 31 -2.03 7.64 -23.06
N GLU A 32 -1.83 8.69 -22.27
CA GLU A 32 -2.12 10.07 -22.64
C GLU A 32 -0.83 10.88 -22.61
N THR A 33 -0.66 11.82 -23.55
CA THR A 33 0.49 12.73 -23.56
C THR A 33 0.03 14.14 -23.21
N SER A 34 0.61 14.70 -22.15
CA SER A 34 0.38 16.09 -21.73
C SER A 34 1.64 16.93 -21.98
N ILE A 35 1.43 18.24 -22.23
CA ILE A 35 2.52 19.22 -22.29
C ILE A 35 2.61 19.86 -20.91
N VAL A 36 3.78 19.76 -20.28
CA VAL A 36 4.03 20.35 -18.95
C VAL A 36 5.03 21.48 -19.06
N ALA A 37 4.73 22.59 -18.38
CA ALA A 37 5.65 23.73 -18.28
C ALA A 37 6.81 23.38 -17.34
N VAL A 38 8.01 23.74 -17.75
CA VAL A 38 9.22 23.74 -16.92
C VAL A 38 9.58 25.19 -16.66
N CYS A 39 9.68 25.54 -15.39
CA CYS A 39 10.06 26.86 -14.94
C CYS A 39 11.44 26.83 -14.29
N ARG A 40 12.14 27.95 -14.34
CA ARG A 40 13.44 28.17 -13.71
C ARG A 40 13.29 29.20 -12.59
N CYS A 41 13.94 28.95 -11.47
CA CYS A 41 14.07 29.93 -10.41
C CYS A 41 15.17 30.93 -10.78
N PRO A 42 14.91 32.25 -10.77
CA PRO A 42 15.92 33.24 -11.10
C PRO A 42 17.00 33.37 -10.01
N GLU A 43 16.68 33.06 -8.74
CA GLU A 43 17.63 33.20 -7.63
C GLU A 43 18.61 32.03 -7.50
N ASP A 44 18.13 30.79 -7.53
CA ASP A 44 18.97 29.59 -7.36
C ASP A 44 19.23 28.82 -8.67
N GLY A 45 18.64 29.27 -9.79
CA GLY A 45 18.80 28.67 -11.11
C GLY A 45 18.12 27.30 -11.27
N SER A 46 17.44 26.78 -10.25
CA SER A 46 16.85 25.43 -10.26
C SER A 46 15.64 25.33 -11.19
N TYR A 47 15.47 24.15 -11.79
CA TYR A 47 14.34 23.87 -12.67
C TYR A 47 13.24 23.11 -11.92
N SER A 48 11.99 23.53 -12.12
CA SER A 48 10.79 22.92 -11.56
C SER A 48 9.76 22.67 -12.65
N THR A 49 9.26 21.44 -12.73
CA THR A 49 8.14 21.11 -13.62
C THR A 49 6.81 21.36 -12.92
N VAL A 50 5.94 22.08 -13.62
CA VAL A 50 4.58 22.41 -13.19
C VAL A 50 3.66 21.33 -13.73
N TYR A 51 2.95 20.68 -12.82
CA TYR A 51 1.99 19.63 -13.16
C TYR A 51 0.58 20.16 -12.95
N GLU A 52 -0.30 19.89 -13.90
CA GLU A 52 -1.73 20.09 -13.73
C GLU A 52 -2.25 19.20 -12.58
N SER A 53 -3.29 19.66 -11.90
CA SER A 53 -3.80 19.03 -10.67
C SER A 53 -4.22 17.58 -10.87
N ASP A 54 -4.71 17.24 -12.06
CA ASP A 54 -5.12 15.90 -12.47
C ASP A 54 -3.90 14.98 -12.71
N ILE A 55 -2.80 15.48 -13.28
CA ILE A 55 -1.54 14.73 -13.43
C ILE A 55 -0.94 14.42 -12.07
N VAL A 56 -1.01 15.36 -11.12
CA VAL A 56 -0.57 15.14 -9.74
C VAL A 56 -1.47 14.13 -9.03
N ARG A 57 -2.80 14.29 -9.16
CA ARG A 57 -3.80 13.42 -8.51
C ARG A 57 -3.72 11.99 -9.00
N ASN A 58 -3.50 11.80 -10.29
CA ASN A 58 -3.55 10.50 -10.95
C ASN A 58 -2.15 9.96 -11.28
N LYS A 59 -1.12 10.47 -10.61
CA LYS A 59 0.24 9.96 -10.75
C LYS A 59 0.28 8.55 -10.16
N GLN A 60 0.20 7.55 -11.03
CA GLN A 60 0.41 6.16 -10.64
C GLN A 60 1.89 5.94 -10.38
N TYR A 61 2.20 5.43 -9.20
CA TYR A 61 3.54 5.00 -8.83
C TYR A 61 3.57 3.49 -8.87
N CYS A 62 4.62 2.90 -9.45
CA CYS A 62 4.74 1.46 -9.45
C CYS A 62 4.96 0.96 -8.01
N LEU A 63 4.55 -0.28 -7.73
CA LEU A 63 4.75 -0.87 -6.41
C LEU A 63 6.23 -0.89 -6.00
N GLY A 64 7.15 -1.05 -6.97
CA GLY A 64 8.59 -0.98 -6.72
C GLY A 64 9.03 0.37 -6.15
N ASP A 65 8.53 1.48 -6.70
CA ASP A 65 8.88 2.84 -6.23
C ASP A 65 8.34 3.10 -4.82
N ILE A 66 7.11 2.66 -4.56
CA ILE A 66 6.49 2.76 -3.23
C ILE A 66 7.28 1.90 -2.23
N ARG A 67 7.60 0.66 -2.60
CA ARG A 67 8.38 -0.28 -1.79
C ARG A 67 9.75 0.31 -1.45
N SER A 68 10.48 0.84 -2.42
CA SER A 68 11.77 1.49 -2.17
C SER A 68 11.67 2.62 -1.15
N VAL A 69 10.59 3.42 -1.18
CA VAL A 69 10.31 4.47 -0.17
C VAL A 69 10.08 3.93 1.24
N LEU A 70 9.35 2.82 1.34
CA LEU A 70 9.05 2.17 2.61
C LEU A 70 10.28 1.46 3.20
N GLU A 71 11.14 0.90 2.35
CA GLU A 71 12.40 0.24 2.73
C GLU A 71 13.56 1.21 2.96
N ASN A 72 13.33 2.51 2.76
CA ASN A 72 14.34 3.56 2.88
C ASN A 72 15.58 3.34 1.97
N LYS A 73 15.39 2.76 0.77
CA LYS A 73 16.44 2.53 -0.24
C LYS A 73 16.85 3.83 -0.94
N ALA A 74 18.14 4.10 -1.10
CA ALA A 74 18.66 5.38 -1.63
C ALA A 74 18.07 5.80 -3.00
N ASP A 75 17.77 4.84 -3.88
CA ASP A 75 17.25 5.08 -5.23
C ASP A 75 15.71 5.15 -5.28
N TYR A 76 15.16 6.26 -4.77
CA TYR A 76 13.73 6.51 -4.89
C TYR A 76 13.40 7.22 -6.22
N CYS A 77 12.59 6.61 -7.10
CA CYS A 77 12.01 7.30 -8.26
C CYS A 77 10.91 8.33 -7.86
N LEU A 78 10.68 8.52 -6.54
CA LEU A 78 9.70 9.44 -5.98
C LEU A 78 10.31 10.82 -5.69
N ALA A 79 10.06 11.75 -6.62
CA ALA A 79 10.71 13.06 -6.74
C ALA A 79 10.54 14.08 -5.58
N SER A 80 9.95 13.77 -4.42
CA SER A 80 9.90 14.74 -3.30
C SER A 80 9.83 14.13 -1.90
N PRO A 81 10.42 14.78 -0.87
CA PRO A 81 10.24 14.41 0.55
C PRO A 81 8.77 14.32 0.97
N ARG A 82 7.92 15.23 0.49
CA ARG A 82 6.48 15.24 0.79
C ARG A 82 5.79 13.98 0.25
N THR A 83 6.09 13.58 -0.98
CA THR A 83 5.57 12.34 -1.59
C THR A 83 6.00 11.12 -0.78
N ARG A 84 7.27 11.08 -0.34
CA ARG A 84 7.78 9.99 0.50
C ARG A 84 7.06 9.91 1.85
N SER A 85 6.87 11.05 2.52
CA SER A 85 6.12 11.15 3.76
C SER A 85 4.66 10.68 3.59
N TYR A 86 4.01 11.07 2.49
CA TYR A 86 2.66 10.60 2.16
C TYR A 86 2.59 9.07 2.06
N TRP A 87 3.49 8.43 1.32
CA TRP A 87 3.51 6.97 1.17
C TRP A 87 3.76 6.25 2.49
N ARG A 88 4.64 6.78 3.35
CA ARG A 88 4.86 6.24 4.70
C ARG A 88 3.60 6.35 5.55
N SER A 89 2.97 7.53 5.58
CA SER A 89 1.73 7.74 6.33
C SER A 89 0.57 6.86 5.82
N TRP A 90 0.43 6.74 4.50
CA TRP A 90 -0.53 5.84 3.87
C TRP A 90 -0.29 4.39 4.30
N PHE A 91 0.95 3.92 4.24
CA PHE A 91 1.28 2.55 4.59
C PHE A 91 1.01 2.26 6.08
N CYS A 92 1.30 3.20 6.99
CA CYS A 92 0.95 3.05 8.41
C CYS A 92 -0.55 2.79 8.62
N LYS A 93 -1.42 3.48 7.88
CA LYS A 93 -2.89 3.29 7.95
C LYS A 93 -3.32 1.93 7.38
N VAL A 94 -2.76 1.55 6.23
CA VAL A 94 -3.01 0.23 5.62
C VAL A 94 -2.58 -0.88 6.58
N TRP A 95 -1.37 -0.78 7.14
CA TRP A 95 -0.81 -1.73 8.08
C TRP A 95 -1.70 -1.91 9.31
N ALA A 96 -2.06 -0.81 9.99
CA ALA A 96 -2.95 -0.86 11.14
C ALA A 96 -4.30 -1.52 10.81
N SER A 97 -4.86 -1.22 9.63
CA SER A 97 -6.11 -1.83 9.19
C SER A 97 -5.98 -3.34 8.94
N VAL A 98 -4.86 -3.80 8.37
CA VAL A 98 -4.59 -5.23 8.16
C VAL A 98 -4.43 -5.95 9.50
N VAL A 99 -3.65 -5.40 10.43
CA VAL A 99 -3.45 -5.97 11.77
C VAL A 99 -4.78 -6.08 12.50
N GLU A 100 -5.56 -5.01 12.56
CA GLU A 100 -6.86 -5.00 13.22
C GLU A 100 -7.85 -5.97 12.57
N LYS A 101 -7.80 -6.11 11.25
CA LYS A 101 -8.64 -7.08 10.54
C LYS A 101 -8.28 -8.53 10.90
N ILE A 102 -6.99 -8.85 10.98
CA ILE A 102 -6.52 -10.15 11.44
C ILE A 102 -6.94 -10.37 12.90
N HIS A 103 -6.73 -9.36 13.74
CA HIS A 103 -7.08 -9.36 15.16
C HIS A 103 -8.56 -9.69 15.39
N ARG A 104 -9.47 -9.09 14.62
CA ARG A 104 -10.90 -9.45 14.65
C ARG A 104 -11.16 -10.87 14.15
N HIS A 105 -10.50 -11.28 13.07
CA HIS A 105 -10.73 -12.59 12.46
C HIS A 105 -10.34 -13.76 13.37
N ILE A 106 -9.24 -13.63 14.12
CA ILE A 106 -8.79 -14.66 15.07
C ILE A 106 -9.49 -14.59 16.42
N GLY A 107 -10.60 -13.85 16.53
CA GLY A 107 -11.34 -13.67 17.78
C GLY A 107 -10.55 -12.96 18.88
N ARG A 108 -9.58 -12.11 18.51
CA ARG A 108 -8.70 -11.39 19.45
C ARG A 108 -7.87 -12.30 20.37
N SER A 109 -7.55 -13.50 19.91
CA SER A 109 -6.74 -14.48 20.64
C SER A 109 -5.28 -14.08 20.82
N LEU A 110 -4.76 -13.20 19.94
CA LEU A 110 -3.42 -12.59 20.04
C LEU A 110 -3.54 -11.08 20.10
N SER A 111 -2.55 -10.44 20.74
CA SER A 111 -2.44 -8.98 20.70
C SER A 111 -2.06 -8.47 19.30
N GLU A 112 -2.44 -7.23 18.98
CA GLU A 112 -2.05 -6.57 17.73
C GLU A 112 -0.52 -6.54 17.52
N TYR A 113 0.24 -6.45 18.61
CA TYR A 113 1.70 -6.50 18.57
C TYR A 113 2.21 -7.87 18.11
N GLU A 114 1.69 -8.96 18.68
CA GLU A 114 2.06 -10.32 18.29
C GLU A 114 1.70 -10.59 16.82
N ILE A 115 0.53 -10.13 16.39
CA ILE A 115 0.10 -10.20 14.98
C ILE A 115 1.07 -9.44 14.08
N ALA A 116 1.42 -8.20 14.44
CA ALA A 116 2.35 -7.39 13.66
C ALA A 116 3.74 -8.02 13.57
N CYS A 117 4.25 -8.62 14.65
CA CYS A 117 5.53 -9.33 14.66
C CYS A 117 5.52 -10.59 13.78
N ALA A 118 4.46 -11.41 13.89
CA ALA A 118 4.31 -12.61 13.07
C ALA A 118 4.19 -12.26 11.59
N LEU A 119 3.34 -11.28 11.25
CA LEU A 119 3.14 -10.81 9.89
C LEU A 119 4.42 -10.20 9.30
N THR A 120 5.16 -9.41 10.08
CA THR A 120 6.46 -8.87 9.63
C THR A 120 7.45 -9.99 9.34
N SER A 121 7.52 -11.01 10.18
CA SER A 121 8.41 -12.17 9.98
C SER A 121 8.06 -12.93 8.70
N PHE A 122 6.77 -13.18 8.46
CA PHE A 122 6.31 -13.78 7.21
C PHE A 122 6.67 -12.93 5.98
N LEU A 123 6.38 -11.64 6.03
CA LEU A 123 6.59 -10.73 4.90
C LEU A 123 8.06 -10.58 4.51
N LYS A 124 8.99 -10.75 5.44
CA LYS A 124 10.43 -10.86 5.12
C LYS A 124 10.72 -12.03 4.19
N GLY A 125 10.02 -13.16 4.35
CA GLY A 125 10.12 -14.33 3.47
C GLY A 125 9.52 -14.11 2.08
N CYS A 126 8.60 -13.16 1.91
CA CYS A 126 7.99 -12.83 0.62
C CYS A 126 8.91 -12.02 -0.31
N GLY A 127 10.06 -11.55 0.19
CA GLY A 127 11.00 -10.73 -0.58
C GLY A 127 10.31 -9.56 -1.27
N GLU A 128 10.53 -9.41 -2.57
CA GLU A 128 9.99 -8.32 -3.38
C GLU A 128 8.45 -8.18 -3.39
N SER A 129 7.73 -9.27 -3.09
CA SER A 129 6.27 -9.34 -3.19
C SER A 129 5.54 -8.90 -1.91
N TRP A 130 6.25 -8.59 -0.83
CA TRP A 130 5.63 -8.31 0.48
C TRP A 130 4.56 -7.21 0.42
N LEU A 131 4.80 -6.13 -0.34
CA LEU A 131 3.87 -5.01 -0.43
C LEU A 131 2.59 -5.41 -1.18
N ARG A 132 2.69 -6.28 -2.18
CA ARG A 132 1.55 -6.84 -2.89
C ARG A 132 0.68 -7.66 -1.94
N TYR A 133 1.30 -8.52 -1.13
CA TYR A 133 0.61 -9.32 -0.11
C TYR A 133 -0.12 -8.49 0.94
N VAL A 134 0.51 -7.43 1.47
CA VAL A 134 -0.16 -6.52 2.42
C VAL A 134 -1.39 -5.87 1.78
N LEU A 135 -1.28 -5.46 0.51
CA LEU A 135 -2.41 -4.87 -0.20
C LEU A 135 -3.51 -5.89 -0.49
N ASP A 136 -3.17 -7.13 -0.82
CA ASP A 136 -4.16 -8.20 -0.96
C ASP A 136 -4.88 -8.43 0.36
N LEU A 137 -4.18 -8.51 1.49
CA LEU A 137 -4.81 -8.62 2.81
C LEU A 137 -5.71 -7.42 3.13
N PHE A 138 -5.33 -6.22 2.69
CA PHE A 138 -6.13 -5.01 2.88
C PHE A 138 -7.44 -5.04 2.07
N TYR A 139 -7.36 -5.36 0.77
CA TYR A 139 -8.50 -5.31 -0.16
C TYR A 139 -9.37 -6.57 -0.18
N THR A 140 -8.84 -7.73 0.20
CA THR A 140 -9.60 -9.00 0.22
C THR A 140 -10.76 -8.89 1.21
N GLN A 141 -11.95 -9.41 0.92
CA GLN A 141 -13.02 -9.43 1.93
C GLN A 141 -12.71 -10.49 3.01
N SER A 142 -13.09 -10.24 4.27
CA SER A 142 -12.78 -11.10 5.42
C SER A 142 -13.22 -12.56 5.25
N ASN A 143 -14.16 -12.83 4.36
CA ASN A 143 -14.71 -14.17 4.12
C ASN A 143 -13.81 -15.03 3.21
N ASN A 144 -12.79 -14.43 2.57
CA ASN A 144 -11.83 -15.11 1.69
C ASN A 144 -10.47 -15.32 2.37
N LEU A 145 -10.43 -15.30 3.71
CA LEU A 145 -9.22 -15.38 4.54
C LEU A 145 -8.63 -16.81 4.64
N CYS A 146 -8.94 -17.74 3.74
CA CYS A 146 -8.30 -19.06 3.71
C CYS A 146 -6.76 -18.98 3.58
N ILE A 147 -6.24 -17.94 2.92
CA ILE A 147 -4.80 -17.61 2.86
C ILE A 147 -4.25 -17.24 4.25
N LEU A 148 -5.09 -16.66 5.12
CA LEU A 148 -4.73 -16.30 6.50
C LEU A 148 -4.60 -17.53 7.41
N VAL A 149 -5.37 -18.59 7.16
CA VAL A 149 -5.32 -19.85 7.90
C VAL A 149 -4.00 -20.59 7.65
N GLU A 150 -3.52 -20.62 6.40
CA GLU A 150 -2.20 -21.19 6.08
C GLU A 150 -1.04 -20.39 6.67
N LEU A 151 -1.23 -19.08 6.86
CA LEU A 151 -0.25 -18.15 7.45
C LEU A 151 -0.08 -18.32 8.96
N VAL A 152 -1.19 -18.58 9.66
CA VAL A 152 -1.25 -18.64 11.13
C VAL A 152 -0.95 -20.06 11.65
N GLY A 153 -1.28 -21.09 10.88
CA GLY A 153 -1.08 -22.50 11.25
C GLY A 153 0.36 -22.88 11.69
N PRO A 154 1.43 -22.38 11.06
CA PRO A 154 2.80 -22.74 11.44
C PRO A 154 3.45 -21.82 12.49
N THR A 155 2.91 -20.61 12.72
CA THR A 155 3.51 -19.61 13.64
C THR A 155 2.93 -19.65 15.05
N ILE A 156 1.71 -20.16 15.22
CA ILE A 156 1.18 -20.47 16.54
C ILE A 156 1.68 -21.87 16.89
N GLY A 157 2.71 -21.95 17.73
CA GLY A 157 3.22 -23.21 18.28
C GLY A 157 2.13 -24.02 19.02
N PRO A 158 2.48 -25.08 19.78
CA PRO A 158 1.56 -26.14 20.24
C PRO A 158 0.31 -25.73 21.06
N ARG A 159 0.08 -24.43 21.31
CA ARG A 159 -1.21 -23.87 21.76
C ARG A 159 -2.22 -23.60 20.63
N GLY A 160 -1.82 -23.70 19.36
CA GLY A 160 -2.66 -23.49 18.18
C GLY A 160 -3.57 -24.67 17.84
N GLU A 161 -3.30 -25.86 18.40
CA GLU A 161 -4.14 -27.04 18.22
C GLU A 161 -5.55 -26.83 18.76
N HIS A 162 -5.73 -26.03 19.82
CA HIS A 162 -7.08 -25.69 20.31
C HIS A 162 -7.87 -24.76 19.37
N LEU A 163 -7.20 -23.90 18.61
CA LEU A 163 -7.85 -22.99 17.65
C LEU A 163 -8.30 -23.73 16.38
N GLN A 164 -7.49 -24.68 15.89
CA GLN A 164 -7.88 -25.54 14.77
C GLN A 164 -9.03 -26.48 15.14
N THR A 165 -9.03 -27.00 16.37
CA THR A 165 -10.11 -27.87 16.86
C THR A 165 -11.42 -27.08 17.02
N ALA A 166 -11.38 -25.88 17.59
CA ALA A 166 -12.57 -25.03 17.76
C ALA A 166 -13.19 -24.59 16.41
N LEU A 167 -12.35 -24.25 15.42
CA LEU A 167 -12.83 -23.88 14.07
C LEU A 167 -13.40 -25.08 13.30
N ALA A 168 -12.85 -26.28 13.51
CA ALA A 168 -13.40 -27.51 12.95
C ALA A 168 -14.73 -27.89 13.60
N GLU A 169 -14.90 -27.65 14.90
CA GLU A 169 -16.15 -27.87 15.63
C GLU A 169 -17.26 -26.89 15.22
N GLU A 170 -16.96 -25.59 15.06
CA GLU A 170 -17.94 -24.60 14.58
C GLU A 170 -18.38 -24.87 13.13
N ALA A 171 -17.45 -25.31 12.26
CA ALA A 171 -17.78 -25.72 10.90
C ALA A 171 -18.64 -27.00 10.85
N ALA A 172 -18.44 -27.93 11.79
CA ALA A 172 -19.26 -29.13 11.92
C ALA A 172 -20.66 -28.83 12.51
N GLU A 173 -20.81 -27.80 13.34
CA GLU A 173 -22.10 -27.36 13.86
C GLU A 173 -22.94 -26.63 12.81
N GLN A 174 -22.31 -25.82 11.95
CA GLN A 174 -22.99 -25.11 10.85
C GLN A 174 -23.44 -26.03 9.70
N GLN A 175 -22.89 -27.25 9.61
CA GLN A 175 -23.29 -28.24 8.60
C GLN A 175 -24.45 -29.15 9.04
N LYS A 176 -24.94 -29.03 10.28
CA LYS A 176 -26.13 -29.79 10.70
C LYS A 176 -27.39 -29.15 10.11
N PRO A 177 -28.20 -29.89 9.31
CA PRO A 177 -29.47 -29.36 8.86
C PRO A 177 -30.38 -29.08 10.07
N PRO A 178 -31.25 -28.07 10.00
CA PRO A 178 -32.15 -27.74 11.11
C PRO A 178 -33.01 -28.95 11.45
N ARG A 179 -33.10 -29.28 12.75
CA ARG A 179 -34.00 -30.32 13.25
C ARG A 179 -35.43 -29.84 13.02
N GLY A 180 -36.12 -30.49 12.08
CA GLY A 180 -37.50 -30.18 11.74
C GLY A 180 -38.45 -30.36 12.93
N GLY A 181 -39.42 -29.45 13.01
CA GLY A 181 -40.62 -29.51 13.84
C GLY A 181 -41.78 -28.96 13.03
#